data_AF-A0A9X3KAB4-F1
#
_entry.id   AF-A0A9X3KAB4-F1
#
_cell.length_a   1.000
_cell.length_b   1.000
_cell.length_c   1.000
_cell.angle_alpha   90.00
_cell.angle_beta   90.00
_cell.angle_gamma   90.00
#
_symmetry.space_group_name_H-M   'P 1'
#
loop_
_entity.id
_entity.type
_entity.pdbx_description
1 polymer ?
#
loop_
_entity_poly.entity_id
_entity_poly.type
_entity_poly.pdbx_seq_one_letter_code
_entity_poly.pdbx_strand_id
1 'polypeptide(L)' 'MIRLTVEEMNLLSIYHEGSKAQLIENMTAALPFMDEDMRPFAERTLQKIYPLTENEYAELAIFAADEV' A
#
# COMPACT_ATOMS: atom_id res chain seq x y z
N MET A 1 -6.53 3.58 -14.16
CA MET A 1 -6.13 4.05 -12.82
C MET A 1 -7.08 3.44 -11.79
N ILE A 2 -6.54 2.74 -10.79
CA ILE A 2 -7.35 2.22 -9.68
C ILE A 2 -7.75 3.35 -8.72
N ARG A 3 -8.84 3.18 -7.98
CA ARG A 3 -9.24 4.14 -6.94
C ARG A 3 -8.86 3.61 -5.57
N LEU A 4 -7.99 4.33 -4.88
CA LEU A 4 -7.62 4.09 -3.49
C LEU A 4 -8.37 5.06 -2.57
N THR A 5 -8.66 4.63 -1.35
CA THR A 5 -9.12 5.54 -0.29
C THR A 5 -7.94 6.27 0.36
N VAL A 6 -8.21 7.27 1.19
CA VAL A 6 -7.17 8.00 1.93
C VAL A 6 -6.41 7.07 2.87
N GLU A 7 -7.13 6.18 3.55
CA GLU A 7 -6.56 5.20 4.47
C GLU A 7 -5.68 4.18 3.74
N GLU A 8 -6.09 3.74 2.54
CA GLU A 8 -5.31 2.83 1.72
C GLU A 8 -4.01 3.51 1.26
N MET A 9 -4.08 4.75 0.77
CA MET A 9 -2.89 5.52 0.39
C MET A 9 -1.96 5.75 1.59
N ASN A 10 -2.52 6.07 2.76
CA ASN A 10 -1.74 6.26 3.98
C ASN A 10 -1.00 4.97 4.37
N LEU A 11 -1.71 3.83 4.35
CA LEU A 11 -1.10 2.53 4.62
C LEU A 11 0.03 2.22 3.64
N LEU A 12 -0.20 2.43 2.33
CA LEU A 12 0.82 2.21 1.32
C LEU A 12 2.04 3.12 1.53
N SER A 13 1.82 4.38 1.92
CA SER A 13 2.91 5.34 2.15
C SER A 13 3.85 4.92 3.27
N ILE A 14 3.34 4.25 4.32
CA ILE A 14 4.16 3.75 5.44
C ILE A 14 5.17 2.69 5.00
N TYR A 15 4.80 1.86 4.03
CA TYR A 15 5.64 0.74 3.56
C TYR A 15 6.31 1.02 2.21
N HIS A 16 6.05 2.17 1.60
CA HIS A 16 6.60 2.54 0.31
C HIS A 16 8.09 2.83 0.42
N GLU A 17 8.90 2.04 -0.28
CA GLU A 17 10.34 2.24 -0.37
C GLU A 17 10.78 2.10 -1.84
N GLY A 18 10.38 3.08 -2.66
CA GLY A 18 10.84 3.26 -4.03
C GLY A 18 10.05 2.50 -5.10
N SER A 19 9.80 1.19 -4.93
CA SER A 19 9.14 0.35 -5.95
C SER A 19 7.88 -0.36 -5.45
N LYS A 20 7.05 -0.84 -6.38
CA LYS A 20 5.88 -1.68 -6.06
C LYS A 20 6.33 -3.00 -5.45
N ALA A 21 7.38 -3.61 -5.99
CA ALA A 21 7.94 -4.86 -5.47
C ALA A 21 8.38 -4.71 -4.00
N GLN A 22 9.11 -3.65 -3.67
CA GLN A 22 9.58 -3.40 -2.30
C GLN A 22 8.40 -3.12 -1.35
N LEU A 23 7.41 -2.34 -1.79
CA LEU A 23 6.18 -2.11 -1.03
C LEU A 23 5.49 -3.44 -0.68
N ILE A 24 5.28 -4.31 -1.68
CA ILE A 24 4.60 -5.60 -1.47
C ILE A 24 5.38 -6.46 -0.48
N GLU A 25 6.70 -6.52 -0.60
CA GLU A 25 7.56 -7.26 0.32
C GLU A 25 7.45 -6.72 1.75
N ASN A 26 7.61 -5.40 1.92
CA ASN A 26 7.56 -4.73 3.22
C ASN A 26 6.20 -4.92 3.91
N MET A 27 5.10 -4.71 3.19
CA MET A 27 3.75 -4.93 3.73
C MET A 27 3.49 -6.40 4.06
N THR A 28 3.89 -7.33 3.19
CA THR A 28 3.67 -8.77 3.41
C THR A 28 4.46 -9.27 4.61
N ALA A 29 5.69 -8.78 4.81
CA ALA A 29 6.50 -9.07 5.98
C ALA A 29 5.88 -8.51 7.27
N ALA A 30 5.14 -7.40 7.19
CA ALA A 30 4.47 -6.78 8.33
C ALA A 30 3.11 -7.43 8.68
N LEU A 31 2.43 -8.12 7.75
CA LEU A 31 1.11 -8.74 7.98
C LEU A 31 1.00 -9.59 9.26
N PRO A 32 1.99 -10.43 9.64
CA PRO A 32 1.90 -11.22 10.87
C PRO A 32 1.92 -10.40 12.16
N PHE A 33 2.39 -9.16 12.09
CA PHE A 33 2.54 -8.25 13.23
C PHE A 33 1.42 -7.21 13.33
N MET A 34 0.55 -7.13 12.31
CA MET A 34 -0.59 -6.23 12.31
C MET A 34 -1.70 -6.74 13.22
N ASP A 35 -2.43 -5.81 13.83
CA ASP A 35 -3.63 -6.11 14.59
C ASP A 35 -4.64 -6.90 13.75
N GLU A 36 -5.42 -7.78 14.41
CA GLU A 36 -6.34 -8.68 13.72
C GLU A 36 -7.37 -7.94 12.86
N ASP A 37 -7.75 -6.73 13.26
CA ASP A 37 -8.66 -5.86 12.54
C ASP A 37 -7.98 -5.08 11.39
N MET A 38 -6.68 -4.79 11.51
CA MET A 38 -5.91 -4.09 10.48
C MET A 38 -5.43 -5.02 9.36
N ARG A 39 -5.14 -6.28 9.66
CA ARG A 39 -4.64 -7.26 8.69
C ARG A 39 -5.58 -7.45 7.47
N PRO A 40 -6.91 -7.64 7.63
CA PRO A 40 -7.84 -7.70 6.50
C PRO A 40 -7.92 -6.39 5.68
N PHE A 41 -7.59 -5.26 6.30
CA PHE A 41 -7.49 -3.98 5.61
C PHE A 41 -6.18 -3.87 4.81
N ALA A 42 -5.06 -4.36 5.32
CA ALA A 42 -3.81 -4.43 4.57
C ALA A 42 -3.89 -5.41 3.39
N GLU A 43 -4.49 -6.59 3.60
CA GLU A 43 -4.65 -7.60 2.54
C GLU A 43 -5.49 -7.10 1.37
N ARG A 44 -6.65 -6.46 1.63
CA ARG A 44 -7.47 -5.88 0.54
C ARG A 44 -6.73 -4.77 -0.20
N THR A 45 -5.88 -4.02 0.50
CA THR A 45 -5.09 -2.93 -0.08
C THR A 45 -4.04 -3.53 -1.02
N LEU A 46 -3.31 -4.55 -0.57
CA LEU A 46 -2.37 -5.29 -1.40
C LEU A 46 -3.03 -5.94 -2.62
N GLN A 47 -4.24 -6.48 -2.49
CA GLN A 47 -5.01 -7.05 -3.61
C GLN A 47 -5.26 -6.03 -4.73
N LYS A 48 -5.37 -4.75 -4.43
CA LYS A 48 -5.49 -3.70 -5.45
C LYS A 48 -4.15 -3.37 -6.12
N ILE A 49 -3.04 -3.54 -5.40
CA ILE A 49 -1.69 -3.27 -5.90
C ILE A 49 -1.14 -4.42 -6.74
N TYR A 50 -1.36 -5.68 -6.34
CA TYR A 50 -0.88 -6.87 -7.06
C TYR A 50 -1.05 -6.83 -8.59
N PRO A 51 -2.23 -6.49 -9.16
CA PRO A 51 -2.43 -6.50 -10.60
C PRO A 51 -1.76 -5.36 -11.36
N LEU A 52 -1.25 -4.33 -10.67
CA LEU A 52 -0.61 -3.19 -11.33
C LEU A 52 0.78 -3.56 -11.87
N THR A 53 1.16 -2.93 -12.97
CA THR A 53 2.58 -2.85 -13.38
C THR A 53 3.33 -1.82 -12.52
N GLU A 54 4.66 -1.82 -12.57
CA GLU A 54 5.47 -0.77 -11.92
C GLU A 54 5.12 0.63 -12.46
N ASN A 55 4.81 0.76 -13.75
CA ASN A 55 4.43 2.04 -14.35
C ASN A 55 3.07 2.51 -13.82
N GLU A 56 2.06 1.63 -13.80
CA GLU A 56 0.74 1.97 -13.26
C GLU A 56 0.80 2.27 -11.74
N TYR A 57 1.71 1.60 -11.02
CA TYR A 57 1.99 1.90 -9.62
C TYR A 57 2.68 3.25 -9.44
N ALA A 58 3.66 3.59 -10.28
CA ALA A 58 4.36 4.88 -10.24
C ALA A 58 3.44 6.06 -10.59
N GLU A 59 2.37 5.81 -11.35
CA GLU A 59 1.30 6.79 -11.58
C GLU A 59 0.41 7.00 -10.35
N LEU A 60 0.46 6.11 -9.35
CA LEU A 60 -0.21 6.37 -8.08
C LEU A 60 0.54 7.48 -7.36
N ALA A 61 -0.17 8.58 -7.15
CA ALA A 61 0.19 9.65 -6.25
C ALA A 61 0.15 9.16 -4.78
N ILE A 62 1.03 8.23 -4.41
CA ILE A 62 1.23 7.79 -3.02
C ILE A 62 2.02 8.89 -2.31
N PHE A 63 1.32 9.97 -1.98
CA PHE A 63 1.82 10.98 -1.08
C PHE A 63 1.56 10.49 0.34
N ALA A 64 2.56 10.59 1.23
CA ALA A 64 2.27 10.60 2.66
C ALA A 64 1.23 11.69 2.89
N ALA A 65 0.20 11.41 3.70
CA ALA A 65 -0.68 12.47 4.15
C ALA A 65 0.21 13.47 4.89
N ASP A 66 0.45 14.63 4.29
CA ASP A 66 1.14 15.73 4.97
C ASP A 66 0.32 16.03 6.23
N GLU A 67 0.91 15.85 7.41
CA GLU A 67 0.26 16.19 8.68
C GLU A 67 -0.02 17.70 8.66
N VAL A 68 -1.29 18.09 8.46
CA VAL A 68 -1.76 19.48 8.61
C VAL A 68 -2.03 19.82 10.07
#